data_AF-A0A1Y3NEP2-F1
#
_entry.id   AF-A0A1Y3NEP2-F1
#
_cell.length_a   1.000
_cell.length_b   1.000
_cell.length_c   1.000
_cell.angle_alpha   90.00
_cell.angle_beta   90.00
_cell.angle_gamma   90.00
#
_symmetry.space_group_name_H-M   'P 1'
#
loop_
_entity.id
_entity.type
_entity.pdbx_description
1 polymer ?
#
loop_
_entity_poly.entity_id
_entity_poly.type
_entity_poly.pdbx_seq_one_letter_code
_entity_poly.pdbx_strand_id
1 'polypeptide(L)'
;MDLLKIQEIVEDINSLPKRKNNILKFSIKPIDGGEEVDATVLIDSGSDLNFIHSDFVKKHGIATKELAEPFRVTGLGNDVSIVESITDKYIFRFHNHFEVINQMMF
;
A
#
# COMPACT_ATOMS: atom_id res chain seq x y z
N MET A 1 -24.76 15.40 -11.31
CA MET A 1 -24.27 14.37 -10.37
C MET A 1 -25.46 13.94 -9.54
N ASP A 2 -25.89 12.68 -9.64
CA ASP A 2 -27.17 12.21 -9.09
C ASP A 2 -27.14 12.13 -7.57
N LEU A 3 -28.12 12.76 -6.92
CA LEU A 3 -28.29 12.73 -5.45
C LEU A 3 -28.43 11.31 -4.90
N LEU A 4 -29.03 10.39 -5.67
CA LEU A 4 -29.12 8.97 -5.32
C LEU A 4 -27.74 8.30 -5.21
N LYS A 5 -26.83 8.59 -6.16
CA LYS A 5 -25.46 8.03 -6.14
C LYS A 5 -24.66 8.54 -4.95
N ILE A 6 -24.89 9.78 -4.54
CA ILE A 6 -24.24 10.36 -3.35
C ILE A 6 -24.75 9.67 -2.08
N GLN A 7 -26.05 9.36 -1.99
CA GLN A 7 -26.62 8.65 -0.84
C GLN A 7 -26.12 7.21 -0.73
N GLU A 8 -26.07 6.46 -1.84
CA GLU A 8 -25.49 5.10 -1.84
C GLU A 8 -24.02 5.10 -1.37
N ILE A 9 -23.20 6.04 -1.85
CA ILE A 9 -21.80 6.15 -1.43
C ILE A 9 -21.69 6.46 0.07
N VAL A 10 -22.54 7.35 0.58
CA VAL A 10 -22.54 7.74 2.00
C VAL A 10 -23.02 6.59 2.90
N GLU A 11 -24.02 5.83 2.47
CA GLU A 11 -24.51 4.66 3.20
C GLU A 11 -23.50 3.50 3.18
N ASP A 12 -22.81 3.27 2.05
CA ASP A 12 -21.70 2.32 1.96
C ASP A 12 -20.55 2.71 2.89
N ILE A 13 -20.17 4.00 2.93
CA ILE A 13 -19.13 4.48 3.84
C ILE A 13 -19.52 4.32 5.31
N ASN A 14 -20.80 4.54 5.65
CA ASN A 14 -21.30 4.48 7.02
C ASN A 14 -21.66 3.05 7.48
N SER A 15 -21.90 2.12 6.55
CA SER A 15 -22.10 0.70 6.83
C SER A 15 -20.78 -0.06 7.00
N LEU A 16 -19.65 0.55 6.61
CA LEU A 16 -18.34 0.06 7.02
C LEU A 16 -18.29 0.04 8.54
N PRO A 17 -18.04 -1.12 9.18
CA PRO A 17 -17.96 -1.20 10.64
C PRO A 17 -16.97 -0.15 11.12
N LYS A 18 -17.38 0.71 12.08
CA LYS A 18 -16.53 1.73 12.71
C LYS A 18 -15.15 1.12 12.96
N ARG A 19 -14.18 1.44 12.08
CA ARG A 19 -13.00 0.60 11.85
C ARG A 19 -12.14 0.58 13.11
N LYS A 20 -12.26 -0.49 13.89
CA LYS A 20 -11.24 -0.87 14.88
C LYS A 20 -9.92 -1.32 14.23
N ASN A 21 -9.91 -1.55 12.91
CA ASN A 21 -8.73 -2.02 12.21
C ASN A 21 -8.34 -0.98 11.16
N ASN A 22 -7.25 -0.26 11.43
CA ASN A 22 -6.46 0.49 10.45
C ASN A 22 -5.73 -0.44 9.45
N ILE A 23 -6.31 -1.61 9.18
CA ILE A 23 -5.77 -2.64 8.30
C ILE A 23 -6.64 -2.69 7.06
N LEU A 24 -6.02 -2.50 5.90
CA LEU A 24 -6.68 -2.44 4.60
C LEU A 24 -6.06 -3.44 3.63
N LYS A 25 -6.86 -3.91 2.68
CA LYS A 25 -6.37 -4.75 1.59
C LYS A 25 -5.99 -3.88 0.40
N PHE A 26 -4.75 -4.02 -0.04
CA PHE A 26 -4.22 -3.44 -1.26
C PHE A 26 -3.70 -4.57 -2.15
N SER A 27 -3.44 -4.24 -3.40
CA SER A 27 -2.58 -5.02 -4.25
C SER A 27 -1.30 -4.23 -4.54
N ILE A 28 -0.17 -4.92 -4.58
CA ILE A 28 1.15 -4.37 -4.86
C ILE A 28 1.54 -4.80 -6.27
N LYS A 29 1.80 -3.83 -7.15
CA LYS A 29 2.12 -4.08 -8.55
C LYS A 29 3.45 -3.43 -8.95
N PRO A 30 4.39 -4.17 -9.59
CA PRO A 30 5.57 -3.56 -10.18
C PRO A 30 5.18 -2.60 -11.29
N ILE A 31 5.81 -1.42 -11.35
CA ILE A 31 5.55 -0.45 -12.42
C ILE A 31 5.91 -1.01 -13.81
N ASP A 32 6.95 -1.84 -13.87
CA ASP A 32 7.50 -2.35 -15.13
C ASP A 32 6.75 -3.59 -15.68
N GLY A 33 5.57 -3.91 -15.14
CA GLY A 33 4.65 -4.89 -15.75
C GLY A 33 4.75 -6.34 -15.27
N GLY A 34 5.04 -6.58 -13.99
CA GLY A 34 5.04 -7.93 -13.39
C GLY A 34 3.74 -8.34 -12.67
N GLU A 35 3.78 -9.50 -12.00
CA GLU A 35 2.64 -10.03 -11.26
C GLU A 35 2.22 -9.13 -10.10
N GLU A 36 0.90 -9.03 -9.92
CA GLU A 36 0.28 -8.26 -8.85
C GLU A 36 0.02 -9.16 -7.65
N VAL A 37 0.32 -8.65 -6.46
CA VAL A 37 0.29 -9.43 -5.22
C VAL A 37 -0.64 -8.79 -4.21
N ASP A 38 -1.58 -9.56 -3.67
CA ASP A 38 -2.45 -9.10 -2.59
C ASP A 38 -1.66 -8.86 -1.29
N ALA A 39 -1.83 -7.68 -0.72
CA ALA A 39 -1.18 -7.24 0.50
C ALA A 39 -2.21 -6.76 1.53
N THR A 40 -1.95 -7.11 2.79
CA THR A 40 -2.66 -6.55 3.93
C THR A 40 -1.77 -5.47 4.55
N VAL A 41 -2.24 -4.22 4.53
CA VAL A 41 -1.46 -3.04 4.88
C VAL A 41 -2.01 -2.40 6.15
N LEU A 42 -1.13 -2.10 7.10
CA LEU A 42 -1.44 -1.28 8.26
C LEU A 42 -1.28 0.20 7.89
N ILE A 43 -2.32 0.99 8.10
CA ILE A 43 -2.27 2.45 8.01
C ILE A 43 -1.81 2.98 9.36
N ASP A 44 -0.55 3.35 9.43
CA ASP A 44 0.08 3.91 10.62
C ASP A 44 0.41 5.39 10.39
N SER A 45 -0.38 6.29 10.98
CA SER A 45 -0.14 7.73 10.90
C SER A 45 1.07 8.19 11.70
N GLY A 46 1.66 7.33 12.53
CA GLY A 46 2.90 7.61 13.26
C GLY A 46 4.16 7.24 12.49
N SER A 47 4.03 6.60 11.31
CA SER A 47 5.17 6.23 10.48
C SER A 47 5.42 7.27 9.39
N ASP A 48 6.66 7.76 9.31
CA ASP A 48 7.10 8.66 8.23
C ASP A 48 7.36 7.93 6.91
N LEU A 49 7.55 6.62 6.96
CA LEU A 49 7.93 5.78 5.82
C LEU A 49 7.00 4.58 5.65
N ASN A 50 7.00 4.02 4.45
CA ASN A 50 6.31 2.77 4.15
C ASN A 50 7.27 1.59 4.34
N PHE A 51 6.87 0.64 5.17
CA PHE A 51 7.65 -0.59 5.41
C PHE A 51 6.91 -1.81 4.90
N ILE A 52 7.68 -2.74 4.34
CA ILE A 52 7.20 -4.05 3.92
C ILE A 52 7.96 -5.11 4.71
N HIS A 53 7.24 -6.10 5.23
CA HIS A 53 7.88 -7.17 5.99
C HIS A 53 8.79 -8.00 5.08
N SER A 54 10.01 -8.32 5.53
CA SER A 54 11.01 -9.02 4.73
C SER A 54 10.55 -10.41 4.27
N ASP A 55 9.81 -11.14 5.11
CA ASP A 55 9.22 -12.43 4.72
C ASP A 55 8.18 -12.28 3.61
N PHE A 56 7.42 -11.18 3.58
CA PHE A 56 6.48 -10.92 2.50
C PHE A 56 7.23 -10.67 1.19
N VAL A 57 8.30 -9.86 1.23
CA VAL A 57 9.18 -9.61 0.08
C VAL A 57 9.73 -10.93 -0.49
N LYS A 58 10.29 -11.78 0.37
CA LYS A 58 10.86 -13.08 -0.03
C LYS A 58 9.80 -14.02 -0.59
N LYS A 59 8.65 -14.14 0.08
CA LYS A 59 7.55 -15.03 -0.34
C LYS A 59 7.04 -14.69 -1.74
N HIS A 60 6.98 -13.41 -2.06
CA HIS A 60 6.39 -12.92 -3.31
C HIS A 60 7.41 -12.50 -4.37
N GLY A 61 8.71 -12.79 -4.15
CA GLY A 61 9.75 -12.47 -5.11
C GLY A 61 9.82 -10.97 -5.46
N ILE A 62 9.51 -10.10 -4.50
CA ILE A 62 9.53 -8.66 -4.70
C ILE A 62 10.99 -8.21 -4.87
N ALA A 63 11.25 -7.54 -5.99
CA ALA A 63 12.58 -7.06 -6.32
C ALA A 63 13.00 -5.94 -5.36
N THR A 64 14.25 -6.03 -4.92
CA THR A 64 14.85 -5.07 -3.99
C THR A 64 16.23 -4.66 -4.48
N LYS A 65 16.65 -3.47 -4.04
CA LYS A 65 17.97 -2.91 -4.27
C LYS A 65 18.61 -2.56 -2.94
N GLU A 66 19.86 -2.97 -2.76
CA GLU A 66 20.67 -2.57 -1.61
C GLU A 66 20.92 -1.06 -1.60
N LEU A 67 20.86 -0.48 -0.42
CA LEU A 67 21.17 0.92 -0.18
C LEU A 67 22.69 1.08 -0.07
N ALA A 68 23.24 2.08 -0.77
CA ALA A 68 24.65 2.43 -0.63
C ALA A 68 24.98 2.88 0.81
N GLU A 69 24.03 3.54 1.47
CA GLU A 69 24.12 3.98 2.85
C GLU A 69 22.87 3.52 3.62
N PRO A 70 22.96 2.41 4.39
CA PRO A 70 21.90 1.97 5.27
C PRO A 70 21.55 3.02 6.32
N PHE A 71 20.29 3.08 6.71
CA PHE A 71 19.83 4.01 7.74
C PHE A 71 19.03 3.30 8.83
N ARG A 72 18.95 3.95 9.99
CA ARG A 72 18.26 3.42 11.16
C ARG A 72 16.85 3.97 11.24
N VAL A 73 15.93 3.12 11.66
CA VAL A 73 14.55 3.48 11.98
C VAL A 73 14.24 2.99 13.39
N THR A 74 13.52 3.81 14.15
CA THR A 74 13.17 3.51 15.54
C THR A 74 11.68 3.24 15.65
N GLY A 75 11.31 2.13 16.27
CA GLY A 75 9.92 1.77 16.56
C GLY A 75 9.53 2.08 18.00
N LEU A 76 8.28 1.73 18.33
CA LEU A 76 7.81 1.72 19.72
C LEU A 76 8.75 0.86 20.58
N GLY A 77 9.07 1.33 21.78
CA GLY A 77 9.92 0.58 22.73
C GLY A 77 11.43 0.79 22.56
N ASN A 78 11.87 1.77 21.78
CA ASN A 78 13.28 2.02 21.44
C ASN A 78 13.94 0.89 20.63
N ASP A 79 13.14 0.06 19.96
CA ASP A 79 13.65 -0.92 19.02
C ASP A 79 14.26 -0.19 17.81
N VAL A 80 15.49 -0.54 17.49
CA VAL A 80 16.22 0.03 16.35
C VAL A 80 16.33 -1.04 15.27
N SER A 81 15.74 -0.77 14.11
CA SER A 81 15.94 -1.57 12.90
C SER A 81 16.87 -0.84 11.94
N ILE A 82 17.69 -1.60 11.21
CA ILE A 82 18.54 -1.07 10.14
C ILE A 82 17.89 -1.43 8.81
N VAL A 83 17.65 -0.42 7.98
CA VAL A 83 17.12 -0.58 6.62
C VAL A 83 18.32 -0.64 5.68
N GLU A 84 18.55 -1.80 5.09
CA GLU A 84 19.68 -2.08 4.19
C GLU A 84 19.25 -2.15 2.71
N SER A 85 17.95 -2.28 2.45
CA SER A 85 17.41 -2.42 1.09
C SER A 85 16.07 -1.72 0.94
N ILE A 86 15.77 -1.26 -0.28
CA ILE A 86 14.47 -0.73 -0.68
C ILE A 86 13.88 -1.59 -1.80
N THR A 87 12.56 -1.64 -1.91
CA THR A 87 11.92 -2.26 -3.07
C THR A 87 12.22 -1.46 -4.34
N ASP A 88 12.19 -2.11 -5.49
CA ASP A 88 12.09 -1.39 -6.77
C ASP A 88 10.77 -0.59 -6.85
N LYS A 89 10.46 0.02 -8.00
CA LYS A 89 9.26 0.84 -8.13
C LYS A 89 7.99 -0.01 -8.15
N TYR A 90 7.21 0.05 -7.05
CA TYR A 90 5.90 -0.57 -6.91
C TYR A 90 4.80 0.46 -6.65
N ILE A 91 3.57 0.14 -7.06
CA ILE A 91 2.37 0.93 -6.77
C ILE A 91 1.47 0.11 -5.85
N PHE A 92 0.95 0.76 -4.79
CA PHE A 92 -0.14 0.22 -3.97
C PHE A 92 -1.47 0.62 -4.60
N ARG A 93 -2.25 -0.38 -5.04
CA ARG A 93 -3.58 -0.17 -5.61
C ARG A 93 -4.64 -0.62 -4.61
N PHE A 94 -5.63 0.23 -4.38
CA PHE A 94 -6.81 -0.17 -3.62
C PHE A 94 -7.74 -0.97 -4.53
N HIS A 95 -8.30 -2.08 -4.04
CA HIS A 95 -9.05 -3.04 -4.88
C HIS A 95 -10.32 -2.48 -5.53
N ASN A 96 -10.72 -1.23 -5.20
CA ASN A 96 -11.86 -0.51 -5.79
C ASN A 96 -11.46 0.79 -6.51
N HIS A 97 -10.17 1.02 -6.79
CA HIS A 97 -9.75 2.20 -7.53
C HIS A 97 -10.01 1.97 -9.03
N PHE A 98 -11.10 2.54 -9.55
CA PHE A 98 -11.31 2.65 -11.00
C PHE A 98 -10.16 3.49 -11.59
N GLU A 99 -9.30 2.89 -12.40
CA GLU A 99 -8.44 3.65 -13.28
C GLU A 99 -9.32 4.25 -14.37
N VAL A 100 -9.58 5.57 -14.31
CA VAL A 100 -10.07 6.30 -15.48
C VAL A 100 -8.90 6.37 -16.45
N ILE A 101 -8.76 5.34 -17.28
CA ILE A 101 -7.84 5.37 -18.42
C ILE A 101 -8.48 6.32 -19.44
N ASN A 102 -8.05 7.58 -19.44
CA ASN A 102 -8.27 8.46 -20.58
C ASN A 102 -7.43 7.92 -21.74
N GLN A 103 -8.02 7.05 -22.57
CA GLN A 103 -7.52 6.83 -23.92
C GLN A 103 -7.70 8.13 -24.71
N MET A 104 -6.74 9.04 -24.64
CA MET A 104 -6.57 10.02 -25.70
C MET A 104 -5.98 9.28 -26.90
N MET A 105 -6.87 8.72 -27.73
CA MET A 105 -6.59 8.54 -29.14
C MET A 105 -6.55 9.92 -29.79
N PHE A 106 -5.38 10.33 -30.28
CA PHE A 106 -5.22 11.16 -31.47
C PHE A 106 -3.97 10.68 -32.21
#